data_AF-A0A536YEA7-F1
#
_entry.id   AF-A0A536YEA7-F1
#
_cell.length_a   1.000
_cell.length_b   1.000
_cell.length_c   1.000
_cell.angle_alpha   90.00
_cell.angle_beta   90.00
_cell.angle_gamma   90.00
#
_symmetry.space_group_name_H-M   'P 1'
#
loop_
_entity.id
_entity.type
_entity.pdbx_description
1 polymer ?
#
loop_
_entity_poly.entity_id
_entity_poly.type
_entity_poly.pdbx_seq_one_letter_code
_entity_poly.pdbx_strand_id
1 'polypeptide(L)'
;YSDNIDGFDALADTVGPPGILYTNQVRIPEIGPEGNNGAFYTPLPGQPGYVEEDGATGIQGFTYHFISDGTLAIPEPSSTALFSLGLLVLVLGVGQRRRTSART
;
A
#
# COMPACT_ATOMS: atom_id res chain seq x y z
N TYR A 1 8.53 0.95 6.69
CA TYR A 1 9.70 0.08 6.86
C TYR A 1 9.47 -0.63 8.17
N SER A 2 9.29 -1.96 8.13
CA SER A 2 9.26 -2.78 9.33
C SER A 2 10.70 -2.84 9.85
N ASP A 3 10.96 -2.29 11.04
CA ASP A 3 12.27 -2.46 11.64
C ASP A 3 12.29 -3.80 12.37
N ASN A 4 13.22 -4.68 12.01
CA ASN A 4 13.28 -6.09 12.46
C ASN A 4 13.68 -6.24 13.95
N ILE A 5 13.21 -5.34 14.81
CA ILE A 5 13.56 -5.30 16.23
C ILE A 5 12.99 -6.50 16.96
N ASP A 6 11.80 -6.98 16.57
CA ASP A 6 11.17 -8.19 17.11
C ASP A 6 11.54 -9.48 16.35
N GLY A 7 12.01 -9.36 15.10
CA GLY A 7 12.55 -10.47 14.33
C GLY A 7 12.28 -10.35 12.83
N PHE A 8 12.29 -11.51 12.17
CA PHE A 8 11.79 -11.69 10.82
C PHE A 8 10.55 -12.59 10.93
N ASP A 9 9.43 -12.04 11.37
CA ASP A 9 8.20 -12.79 11.57
C ASP A 9 7.19 -12.60 10.42
N ALA A 10 7.46 -11.64 9.53
CA ALA A 10 6.72 -11.42 8.29
C ALA A 10 7.55 -11.74 7.05
N LEU A 11 6.89 -12.23 5.99
CA LEU A 11 7.53 -12.50 4.70
C LEU A 11 8.13 -11.25 4.03
N ALA A 12 7.72 -10.06 4.46
CA ALA A 12 8.20 -8.78 3.95
C ALA A 12 9.38 -8.20 4.75
N ASP A 13 9.81 -8.89 5.81
CA ASP A 13 10.93 -8.45 6.63
C ASP A 13 12.24 -8.58 5.85
N THR A 14 12.99 -7.49 5.75
CA THR A 14 14.27 -7.44 5.04
C THR A 14 15.30 -6.77 5.93
N VAL A 15 16.58 -7.17 5.84
CA VAL A 15 17.67 -6.36 6.38
C VAL A 15 17.57 -4.99 5.70
N GLY A 16 17.10 -3.99 6.44
CA GLY A 16 16.72 -2.73 5.83
C GLY A 16 17.81 -2.11 4.97
N PRO A 17 17.43 -1.32 3.96
CA PRO A 17 18.40 -0.60 3.14
C PRO A 17 19.38 0.20 4.00
N PRO A 18 20.59 0.49 3.51
CA PRO A 18 21.61 1.19 4.28
C PRO A 18 21.06 2.51 4.84
N GLY A 19 21.17 2.70 6.16
CA GLY A 19 20.68 3.89 6.89
C GLY A 19 21.08 5.23 6.28
N ILE A 20 22.19 5.26 5.54
CA ILE A 20 22.73 6.46 4.87
C ILE A 20 21.86 6.95 3.69
N LEU A 21 20.96 6.13 3.17
CA LEU A 21 20.01 6.51 2.11
C LEU A 21 18.70 7.10 2.67
N TYR A 22 18.57 7.20 4.00
CA TYR A 22 17.35 7.61 4.71
C TYR A 22 17.44 8.99 5.39
N THR A 23 18.19 9.94 4.84
CA THR A 23 18.26 11.32 5.39
C THR A 23 16.88 11.99 5.51
N ASN A 24 15.88 11.53 4.74
CA ASN A 24 14.52 12.03 4.78
C ASN A 24 13.56 11.03 5.48
N GLN A 25 13.86 10.67 6.74
CA GLN A 25 13.04 9.75 7.54
C GLN A 25 12.49 10.44 8.79
N VAL A 26 11.24 10.12 9.14
CA VAL A 26 10.62 10.45 10.42
C VAL A 26 10.09 9.17 11.06
N ARG A 27 10.25 9.03 12.38
CA ARG A 27 9.60 7.97 13.16
C ARG A 27 8.39 8.57 13.86
N ILE A 28 7.23 7.94 13.67
CA ILE A 28 5.96 8.36 14.25
C ILE A 28 5.36 7.20 15.05
N PRO A 29 4.68 7.47 16.18
CA PRO A 29 4.06 6.42 16.98
C PRO A 29 2.82 5.88 16.27
N GLU A 30 2.71 4.56 16.21
CA GLU A 30 1.47 3.89 15.87
C GLU A 30 0.50 3.91 17.07
N ILE A 31 -0.80 3.95 16.76
CA ILE A 31 -1.92 4.06 17.69
C ILE A 31 -2.94 2.99 17.31
N GLY A 32 -3.32 2.17 18.29
CA GLY A 32 -4.33 1.12 18.13
C GLY A 32 -3.73 -0.29 18.21
N PRO A 33 -4.59 -1.33 18.24
CA PRO A 33 -4.16 -2.72 18.26
C PRO A 33 -3.67 -3.20 16.88
N GLU A 34 -2.83 -4.23 16.88
CA GLU A 34 -2.37 -4.90 15.66
C GLU A 34 -3.54 -5.32 14.75
N GLY A 35 -3.40 -5.07 13.44
CA GLY A 35 -4.43 -5.33 12.43
C GLY A 35 -5.65 -4.38 12.50
N ASN A 36 -5.58 -3.31 13.29
CA ASN A 36 -6.49 -2.16 13.26
C ASN A 36 -5.84 -0.95 13.94
N ASN A 37 -4.64 -0.57 13.47
CA ASN A 37 -3.86 0.55 13.98
C ASN A 37 -3.69 1.64 12.92
N GLY A 38 -3.06 2.74 13.31
CA GLY A 38 -2.67 3.81 12.40
C GLY A 38 -1.72 4.79 13.04
N ALA A 39 -1.25 5.77 12.27
CA ALA A 39 -0.39 6.84 12.73
C ALA A 39 -0.79 8.16 12.05
N PHE A 40 -0.66 9.25 12.80
CA PHE A 40 -0.94 10.59 12.32
C PHE A 40 0.35 11.40 12.29
N TYR A 41 0.62 12.06 11.16
CA TYR A 41 1.86 12.80 10.98
C TYR A 41 1.60 14.16 10.35
N THR A 42 1.93 15.23 11.09
CA THR A 42 1.92 16.60 10.59
C THR A 42 3.38 17.05 10.43
N PRO A 43 3.88 17.22 9.19
CA PRO A 43 5.26 17.63 8.96
C PRO A 43 5.57 19.01 9.54
N LEU A 44 6.72 19.13 10.20
CA LEU A 44 7.33 20.40 10.64
C LEU A 44 8.42 20.84 9.63
N PRO A 45 8.86 22.12 9.66
CA PRO A 45 9.96 22.59 8.82
C PRO A 45 11.19 21.68 8.90
N GLY A 46 11.72 21.28 7.75
CA GLY A 46 12.87 20.38 7.64
C GLY A 46 12.53 18.88 7.80
N GLN A 47 11.27 18.52 8.00
CA GLN A 47 10.80 17.14 8.02
C GLN A 47 10.25 16.69 6.66
N PRO A 48 10.22 15.36 6.38
CA PRO A 48 9.68 14.84 5.13
C PRO A 48 8.24 15.28 4.88
N GLY A 49 7.93 15.73 3.66
CA GLY A 49 6.56 16.14 3.28
C GLY A 49 6.16 17.54 3.75
N TYR A 50 7.06 18.30 4.37
CA TYR A 50 6.83 19.72 4.64
C TYR A 50 6.78 20.50 3.33
N VAL A 51 5.71 21.27 3.15
CA VAL A 51 5.52 22.19 2.03
C VAL A 51 5.30 23.59 2.58
N GLU A 52 6.04 24.56 2.06
CA GLU A 52 5.78 25.98 2.31
C GLU A 52 4.78 26.45 1.24
N GLU A 53 3.58 26.84 1.66
CA GLU A 53 2.64 27.49 0.75
C GLU A 53 2.99 28.98 0.67
N ASP A 54 3.13 29.50 -0.56
CA ASP A 54 3.56 30.86 -0.90
C ASP A 54 3.00 31.94 0.06
N GLY A 55 3.83 32.38 1.00
CA GLY A 55 3.56 33.53 1.87
C GLY A 55 2.81 33.25 3.18
N ALA A 56 2.49 32.00 3.51
CA ALA A 56 1.81 31.66 4.77
C ALA A 56 2.76 31.00 5.77
N THR A 57 3.56 31.81 6.47
CA THR A 57 4.31 31.34 7.66
C THR A 57 3.34 30.85 8.72
N GLY A 58 3.30 29.53 8.96
CA GLY A 58 2.57 28.92 10.08
C GLY A 58 1.33 28.09 9.73
N ILE A 59 1.02 27.83 8.45
CA ILE A 59 -0.03 26.86 8.11
C ILE A 59 0.53 25.44 8.23
N GLN A 60 0.20 24.74 9.32
CA GLN A 60 0.22 23.28 9.40
C GLN A 60 -0.79 22.74 8.36
N GLY A 61 -0.34 22.44 7.14
CA GLY A 61 -1.29 22.25 6.04
C GLY A 61 -1.94 20.86 5.98
N PHE A 62 -1.17 19.79 6.24
CA PHE A 62 -1.61 18.44 5.95
C PHE A 62 -1.14 17.46 7.01
N THR A 63 -2.10 16.81 7.66
CA THR A 63 -1.84 15.64 8.49
C THR A 63 -2.00 14.40 7.62
N TYR A 64 -0.92 13.65 7.45
CA TYR A 64 -0.97 12.34 6.82
C TYR A 64 -1.58 11.34 7.80
N HIS A 65 -2.60 10.63 7.35
CA HIS A 65 -3.27 9.57 8.10
C HIS A 65 -2.82 8.24 7.51
N PHE A 66 -1.92 7.56 8.20
CA PHE A 66 -1.55 6.18 7.88
C PHE A 66 -2.54 5.30 8.64
N ILE A 67 -3.38 4.56 7.93
CA ILE A 67 -4.38 3.68 8.55
C ILE A 67 -4.07 2.29 8.02
N SER A 68 -3.82 1.34 8.92
CA SER A 68 -3.75 -0.07 8.56
C SER A 68 -5.11 -0.47 7.99
N ASP A 69 -5.11 -1.30 6.95
CA ASP A 69 -6.35 -2.02 6.66
C ASP A 69 -6.72 -2.77 7.95
N GLY A 70 -7.91 -2.47 8.44
CA GLY A 70 -8.45 -3.04 9.65
C GLY A 70 -9.29 -4.24 9.29
N THR A 71 -9.62 -5.06 10.28
CA THR A 71 -10.67 -6.10 10.21
C THR A 71 -12.04 -5.62 9.67
N LEU A 72 -12.24 -4.30 9.52
CA LEU A 72 -13.25 -3.74 8.63
C LEU A 72 -12.83 -3.99 7.18
N ALA A 73 -13.10 -5.22 6.72
CA ALA A 73 -12.89 -5.68 5.36
C ALA A 73 -13.37 -4.61 4.37
N ILE A 74 -12.43 -3.82 3.84
CA ILE A 74 -12.65 -3.09 2.61
C ILE A 74 -12.92 -4.19 1.59
N PRO A 75 -14.08 -4.21 0.90
CA PRO A 75 -14.36 -5.28 -0.05
C PRO A 75 -13.33 -5.26 -1.17
N GLU A 76 -12.27 -6.05 -1.01
CA GLU A 76 -11.27 -6.20 -2.04
C GLU A 76 -11.87 -7.07 -3.14
N PRO A 77 -11.69 -6.70 -4.41
CA PRO A 77 -12.10 -7.55 -5.51
C PRO A 77 -11.37 -8.89 -5.35
N SER A 78 -12.15 -9.96 -5.17
CA SER A 78 -11.61 -11.30 -4.99
C SER A 78 -10.66 -11.63 -6.14
N SER A 79 -9.37 -11.78 -5.82
CA SER A 79 -8.35 -12.17 -6.80
C SER A 79 -8.70 -13.50 -7.47
N THR A 80 -9.36 -14.41 -6.75
CA THR A 80 -9.84 -15.68 -7.31
C THR A 80 -11.01 -15.47 -8.27
N ALA A 81 -11.91 -14.53 -7.98
CA ALA A 81 -12.99 -14.15 -8.88
C ALA A 81 -12.46 -13.52 -10.18
N LEU A 82 -11.50 -12.60 -10.09
CA LEU A 82 -10.84 -12.00 -11.26
C LEU A 82 -10.09 -13.05 -12.09
N PHE A 83 -9.34 -13.94 -11.42
CA PHE A 83 -8.61 -15.01 -12.09
C PHE A 83 -9.55 -15.98 -12.82
N SER A 84 -10.62 -16.43 -12.15
CA SER A 84 -11.60 -17.35 -12.73
C SER A 84 -12.39 -16.71 -13.87
N LEU A 85 -12.74 -15.42 -13.78
CA LEU A 85 -13.34 -14.67 -14.87
C LEU A 85 -12.42 -14.59 -16.09
N GLY A 86 -11.13 -14.28 -15.88
CA GLY A 86 -10.13 -14.26 -16.95
C GLY A 86 -9.98 -15.63 -17.64
N LEU A 87 -9.96 -16.70 -16.85
CA LEU A 87 -9.93 -18.08 -17.36
C LEU A 87 -11.17 -18.43 -18.19
N LEU A 88 -12.36 -18.03 -17.73
CA LEU A 88 -13.61 -18.26 -18.44
C LEU A 88 -13.60 -17.56 -19.81
N VAL A 89 -13.20 -16.29 -19.85
CA VAL A 89 -13.09 -15.51 -21.10
C VAL A 89 -12.09 -16.16 -22.05
N LEU A 90 -10.94 -16.62 -21.55
CA LEU A 90 -9.93 -17.31 -22.34
C LEU A 90 -10.48 -18.59 -22.96
N VAL A 91 -11.12 -19.46 -22.17
CA VAL A 91 -11.66 -20.75 -22.64
C VAL A 91 -12.76 -20.54 -23.68
N LEU A 92 -13.69 -19.62 -23.42
CA LEU A 92 -14.78 -19.31 -24.35
C LEU A 92 -14.25 -18.67 -25.64
N GLY A 93 -13.32 -17.72 -25.55
CA GLY A 93 -12.72 -17.07 -26.70
C GLY A 93 -11.90 -18.02 -27.59
N VAL A 94 -11.10 -18.90 -26.99
CA VAL A 94 -10.35 -19.94 -27.72
C VAL A 94 -11.31 -20.97 -28.34
N GLY A 95 -12.36 -21.37 -27.62
CA GLY A 95 -13.38 -22.30 -28.11
C GLY A 95 -14.15 -21.74 -29.31
N GLN A 96 -14.50 -20.46 -29.29
CA GLN A 96 -15.18 -19.79 -30.39
C GLN A 96 -14.30 -19.68 -31.63
N ARG A 97 -13.02 -19.32 -31.48
CA ARG A 97 -12.05 -19.25 -32.60
C ARG A 97 -11.84 -20.59 -33.32
N ARG A 98 -11.84 -21.70 -32.57
CA ARG A 98 -11.71 -23.05 -33.15
C ARG A 98 -12.97 -23.46 -33.92
N ARG A 99 -14.15 -23.09 -33.44
CA ARG A 99 -15.44 -23.40 -34.10
C ARG A 99 -15.67 -22.60 -35.38
N THR A 100 -15.17 -21.38 -35.46
CA THR A 100 -15.24 -20.57 -36.69
C THR A 100 -14.23 -21.03 -37.73
N SER A 101 -13.03 -21.46 -37.34
CA SER A 101 -12.00 -21.96 -38.27
C SER A 101 -12.32 -23.34 -38.87
N ALA A 102 -13.15 -24.16 -38.21
CA ALA A 102 -13.56 -25.48 -38.72
C ALA A 102 -14.79 -25.45 -39.66
N ARG A 103 -15.33 -24.26 -39.95
CA ARG A 103 -16.53 -24.05 -40.78
C ARG A 103 -16.24 -23.38 -42.14
N THR A 104 -14.97 -23.15 -42.45
CA THR A 104 -14.42 -22.73 -43.76
C THR A 104 -13.63 -23.87 -44.35
#